data_AF-A0A817KEU3-F1
#
_entry.id   AF-A0A817KEU3-F1
#
_cell.length_a   1.000
_cell.length_b   1.000
_cell.length_c   1.000
_cell.angle_alpha   90.00
_cell.angle_beta   90.00
_cell.angle_gamma   90.00
#
_symmetry.space_group_name_H-M   'P 1'
#
loop_
_entity.id
_entity.type
_entity.pdbx_description
1 polymer ?
#
loop_
_entity_poly.entity_id
_entity_poly.type
_entity_poly.pdbx_seq_one_letter_code
_entity_poly.pdbx_strand_id
1 'polypeptide(L)'
;MLDILPDNTTAKVHFITHYPELIKRNGPARNYWCQRFEGKHLYFKRLAIRSSNFKNVSFTLAKRHQLRFGLLLSYEKFYHLIDQTISTKSIKSSQSPIEIKLLLIQNHLDSLTYIECQTLIHNHVKYIKNSVFITALHHGEEIPEFVLLRYILKLTDTWKLIVQHLETSSFDQTLWSYEITYLEKFSVMNLDECVNTLPHGLDAYFLKKSSFVNVLTRLTR
;
A
#
# COMPACT_ATOMS: atom_id res chain seq x y z
N MET A 1 -12.11 -31.71 9.45
CA MET A 1 -12.83 -31.01 8.35
C MET A 1 -13.77 -31.95 7.62
N LEU A 2 -13.35 -33.19 7.33
CA LEU A 2 -14.24 -34.27 6.87
C LEU A 2 -15.42 -34.52 7.82
N ASP A 3 -15.19 -34.42 9.15
CA ASP A 3 -16.27 -34.54 10.14
C ASP A 3 -17.24 -33.35 10.18
N ILE A 4 -16.85 -32.21 9.61
CA ILE A 4 -17.62 -30.95 9.65
C ILE A 4 -18.42 -30.75 8.35
N LEU A 5 -17.93 -31.28 7.22
CA LEU A 5 -18.53 -31.18 5.88
C LEU A 5 -18.41 -32.54 5.16
N PRO A 6 -19.17 -33.57 5.57
CA PRO A 6 -18.99 -34.94 5.08
C PRO A 6 -19.32 -35.12 3.58
N ASP A 7 -20.28 -34.35 3.03
CA ASP A 7 -20.82 -34.63 1.68
C ASP A 7 -20.55 -33.55 0.62
N ASN A 8 -19.76 -32.50 0.92
CA ASN A 8 -19.56 -31.40 -0.03
C ASN A 8 -18.14 -30.80 -0.01
N THR A 9 -17.12 -31.65 0.11
CA THR A 9 -15.72 -31.23 0.03
C THR A 9 -15.30 -30.94 -1.40
N THR A 10 -15.61 -29.74 -1.88
CA THR A 10 -15.04 -29.26 -3.16
C THR A 10 -13.54 -28.97 -3.00
N ALA A 11 -12.80 -28.96 -4.11
CA ALA A 11 -11.37 -28.61 -4.12
C ALA A 11 -11.09 -27.25 -3.44
N LYS A 12 -12.01 -26.27 -3.57
CA LYS A 12 -11.91 -24.97 -2.88
C LYS A 12 -11.90 -25.12 -1.35
N VAL A 13 -12.78 -25.96 -0.82
CA VAL A 13 -12.87 -26.22 0.62
C VAL A 13 -11.60 -26.93 1.11
N HIS A 14 -11.09 -27.89 0.35
CA HIS A 14 -9.80 -28.52 0.66
C HIS A 14 -8.65 -27.49 0.65
N PHE A 15 -8.57 -26.61 -0.34
CA PHE A 15 -7.48 -25.63 -0.38
C PHE A 15 -7.50 -24.67 0.81
N ILE A 16 -8.65 -24.34 1.38
CA ILE A 16 -8.76 -23.49 2.58
C ILE A 16 -7.99 -24.10 3.77
N THR A 17 -7.84 -25.43 3.87
CA THR A 17 -7.05 -26.04 4.96
C THR A 17 -5.57 -25.70 4.88
N HIS A 18 -5.07 -25.40 3.67
CA HIS A 18 -3.68 -25.05 3.42
C HIS A 18 -3.40 -23.54 3.56
N TYR A 19 -4.44 -22.70 3.57
CA TYR A 19 -4.28 -21.25 3.69
C TYR A 19 -3.56 -20.83 4.96
N PRO A 20 -3.81 -21.40 6.15
CA PRO A 20 -3.06 -21.04 7.35
C PRO A 20 -1.55 -21.24 7.21
N GLU A 21 -1.11 -22.33 6.58
CA GLU A 21 0.30 -22.61 6.36
C GLU A 21 0.90 -21.69 5.28
N LEU A 22 0.17 -21.46 4.19
CA LEU A 22 0.57 -20.53 3.14
C LEU A 22 0.67 -19.09 3.63
N ILE A 23 -0.25 -18.65 4.50
CA ILE A 23 -0.24 -17.32 5.10
C ILE A 23 0.92 -17.18 6.09
N LYS A 24 1.21 -18.24 6.86
CA LYS A 24 2.41 -18.26 7.70
C LYS A 24 3.65 -18.11 6.84
N ARG A 25 3.86 -18.96 5.82
CA ARG A 25 5.10 -18.97 5.05
C ARG A 25 5.29 -17.76 4.12
N ASN A 26 4.21 -17.28 3.50
CA ASN A 26 4.30 -16.29 2.42
C ASN A 26 3.66 -14.93 2.79
N GLY A 27 3.20 -14.77 4.03
CA GLY A 27 2.46 -13.58 4.47
C GLY A 27 1.03 -13.51 3.91
N PRO A 28 0.41 -12.32 3.89
CA PRO A 28 -0.98 -12.13 3.49
C PRO A 28 -1.31 -12.69 2.10
N ALA A 29 -2.47 -13.34 1.95
CA ALA A 29 -2.89 -13.96 0.68
C ALA A 29 -3.00 -13.00 -0.51
N ARG A 30 -3.19 -11.71 -0.23
CA ARG A 30 -3.18 -10.62 -1.20
C ARG A 30 -1.87 -10.52 -1.99
N ASN A 31 -0.77 -10.99 -1.44
CA ASN A 31 0.54 -10.89 -2.10
C ASN A 31 0.70 -11.89 -3.24
N TYR A 32 0.02 -13.05 -3.17
CA TYR A 32 0.15 -14.13 -4.15
C TYR A 32 -1.15 -14.47 -4.88
N TRP A 33 -2.24 -13.72 -4.67
CA TRP A 33 -3.47 -13.89 -5.44
C TRP A 33 -3.34 -13.40 -6.89
N CYS A 34 -4.12 -13.99 -7.81
CA CYS A 34 -4.02 -13.67 -9.24
C CYS A 34 -5.04 -12.61 -9.72
N GLN A 35 -5.77 -11.95 -8.81
CA GLN A 35 -6.90 -11.07 -9.19
C GLN A 35 -6.46 -9.90 -10.09
N ARG A 36 -5.27 -9.34 -9.89
CA ARG A 36 -4.72 -8.27 -10.74
C ARG A 36 -4.38 -8.75 -12.15
N PHE A 37 -3.84 -9.96 -12.28
CA PHE A 37 -3.55 -10.57 -13.57
C PHE A 37 -4.83 -10.85 -14.35
N GLU A 38 -5.86 -11.41 -13.69
CA GLU A 38 -7.18 -11.63 -14.30
C GLU A 38 -7.84 -10.32 -14.73
N GLY A 39 -7.76 -9.27 -13.90
CA GLY A 39 -8.25 -7.95 -14.25
C GLY A 39 -7.58 -7.36 -15.49
N LYS A 40 -6.24 -7.51 -15.63
CA LYS A 40 -5.50 -7.09 -16.83
C LYS A 40 -5.87 -7.95 -18.05
N HIS A 41 -6.07 -9.25 -17.85
CA HIS A 41 -6.45 -10.19 -18.92
C HIS A 41 -7.85 -9.87 -19.48
N LEU A 42 -8.79 -9.37 -18.68
CA LEU A 42 -10.13 -9.00 -19.15
C LEU A 42 -10.12 -8.04 -20.35
N TYR A 43 -9.20 -7.07 -20.38
CA TYR A 43 -9.03 -6.16 -21.52
C TYR A 43 -8.71 -6.94 -22.80
N PHE A 44 -7.77 -7.87 -22.73
CA PHE A 44 -7.34 -8.68 -23.87
C PHE A 44 -8.42 -9.64 -24.33
N LYS A 45 -9.14 -10.30 -23.41
CA LYS A 45 -10.28 -11.19 -23.75
C LYS A 45 -11.35 -10.43 -24.53
N ARG A 46 -11.76 -9.25 -24.04
CA ARG A 46 -12.75 -8.39 -24.72
C ARG A 46 -12.26 -7.93 -26.08
N LEU A 47 -10.98 -7.59 -26.20
CA LEU A 47 -10.41 -7.15 -27.46
C LEU A 47 -10.31 -8.27 -28.49
N ALA A 48 -9.93 -9.47 -28.09
CA ALA A 48 -9.87 -10.64 -28.97
C ALA A 48 -11.25 -10.96 -29.57
N ILE A 49 -12.28 -10.97 -28.73
CA ILE A 49 -13.68 -11.20 -29.16
C ILE A 49 -14.14 -10.13 -30.15
N ARG A 50 -13.86 -8.85 -29.88
CA ARG A 50 -14.32 -7.73 -30.72
C ARG A 50 -13.52 -7.54 -32.01
N SER A 51 -12.24 -7.89 -32.01
CA SER A 51 -11.38 -7.67 -33.17
C SER A 51 -11.70 -8.63 -34.31
N SER A 52 -12.33 -9.78 -34.03
CA SER A 52 -12.67 -10.84 -34.99
C SER A 52 -11.53 -11.23 -35.95
N ASN A 53 -10.28 -10.96 -35.55
CA ASN A 53 -9.09 -11.26 -36.31
C ASN A 53 -8.40 -12.46 -35.65
N PHE A 54 -8.50 -13.61 -36.30
CA PHE A 54 -7.90 -14.87 -35.83
C PHE A 54 -6.47 -15.06 -36.33
N LYS A 55 -5.99 -14.22 -37.26
CA LYS A 55 -4.62 -14.28 -37.77
C LYS A 55 -3.70 -13.50 -36.83
N ASN A 56 -2.84 -14.23 -36.11
CA ASN A 56 -1.88 -13.68 -35.16
C ASN A 56 -2.54 -12.75 -34.12
N VAL A 57 -3.44 -13.34 -33.32
CA VAL A 57 -4.19 -12.64 -32.25
C VAL A 57 -3.23 -11.94 -31.29
N SER A 58 -2.15 -12.59 -30.88
CA SER A 58 -1.15 -12.05 -29.94
C SER A 58 -0.54 -10.74 -30.44
N PHE A 59 -0.16 -10.66 -31.71
CA PHE A 59 0.37 -9.42 -32.30
C PHE A 59 -0.67 -8.29 -32.28
N THR A 60 -1.91 -8.59 -32.69
CA THR A 60 -3.00 -7.61 -32.69
C THR A 60 -3.28 -7.07 -31.29
N LEU A 61 -3.34 -7.94 -30.29
CA LEU A 61 -3.54 -7.59 -28.89
C LEU A 61 -2.38 -6.73 -28.36
N ALA A 62 -1.13 -7.12 -28.63
CA ALA A 62 0.06 -6.38 -28.20
C ALA A 62 0.09 -4.97 -28.81
N LYS A 63 -0.13 -4.86 -30.13
CA LYS A 63 -0.13 -3.56 -30.84
C LYS A 63 -1.20 -2.61 -30.29
N ARG A 64 -2.42 -3.09 -30.07
CA ARG A 64 -3.50 -2.26 -29.53
C ARG A 64 -3.28 -1.88 -28.07
N HIS A 65 -2.67 -2.77 -27.28
CA HIS A 65 -2.27 -2.44 -25.92
C HIS A 65 -1.22 -1.34 -25.89
N GLN A 66 -0.18 -1.42 -26.73
CA GLN A 66 0.86 -0.38 -26.86
C GLN A 66 0.27 0.97 -27.28
N LEU A 67 -0.59 0.99 -28.31
CA LEU A 67 -1.27 2.22 -28.75
C LEU A 67 -2.12 2.84 -27.63
N ARG A 68 -2.89 2.02 -26.91
CA ARG A 68 -3.68 2.49 -25.77
C ARG A 68 -2.80 3.07 -24.67
N PHE A 69 -1.67 2.42 -24.38
CA PHE A 69 -0.73 2.89 -23.38
C PHE A 69 -0.08 4.21 -23.79
N GLY A 70 0.34 4.36 -25.04
CA GLY A 70 0.85 5.63 -25.58
C GLY A 70 -0.16 6.77 -25.45
N LEU A 71 -1.44 6.52 -25.77
CA LEU A 71 -2.51 7.51 -25.59
C LEU A 71 -2.71 7.89 -24.12
N LEU A 72 -2.67 6.92 -23.21
CA LEU A 72 -2.78 7.19 -21.77
C LEU A 72 -1.63 8.07 -21.27
N LEU A 73 -0.42 7.83 -21.77
CA LEU A 73 0.76 8.65 -21.45
C LEU A 73 0.73 10.04 -22.08
N SER A 74 0.07 10.22 -23.23
CA SER A 74 -0.05 11.53 -23.89
C SER A 74 -1.20 12.38 -23.35
N TYR A 75 -2.09 11.80 -22.55
CA TYR A 75 -3.28 12.50 -22.05
C TYR A 75 -2.92 13.34 -20.82
N GLU A 76 -3.14 14.66 -20.89
CA GLU A 76 -2.73 15.61 -19.84
C GLU A 76 -3.38 15.34 -18.47
N LYS A 77 -4.52 14.64 -18.38
CA LYS A 77 -5.07 14.21 -17.08
C LYS A 77 -4.19 13.18 -16.36
N PHE A 78 -3.26 12.53 -17.05
CA PHE A 78 -2.24 11.72 -16.39
C PHE A 78 -1.18 12.60 -15.72
N TYR A 79 -0.97 13.84 -16.16
CA TYR A 79 -0.02 14.79 -15.56
C TYR A 79 -0.67 15.83 -14.65
N HIS A 80 -2.00 15.95 -14.63
CA HIS A 80 -2.67 16.80 -13.64
C HIS A 80 -2.57 16.16 -12.26
N LEU A 81 -1.60 16.65 -11.49
CA LEU A 81 -1.27 16.38 -10.08
C LEU A 81 -2.36 16.89 -9.12
N ILE A 82 -3.65 16.82 -9.48
CA ILE A 82 -4.70 17.23 -8.56
C ILE A 82 -4.83 16.15 -7.52
N ASP A 83 -4.57 16.51 -6.26
CA ASP A 83 -4.73 15.62 -5.14
C ASP A 83 -6.15 15.07 -5.06
N GLN A 84 -6.26 13.75 -5.10
CA GLN A 84 -7.54 13.07 -4.94
C GLN A 84 -7.62 12.55 -3.51
N THR A 85 -8.64 12.97 -2.78
CA THR A 85 -8.89 12.53 -1.42
C THR A 85 -10.13 11.64 -1.38
N ILE A 86 -10.09 10.62 -0.51
CA ILE A 86 -11.25 9.77 -0.24
C ILE A 86 -11.57 9.89 1.25
N SER A 87 -12.83 10.20 1.54
CA SER A 87 -13.37 10.40 2.89
C SER A 87 -12.63 11.47 3.70
N THR A 88 -13.04 12.72 3.53
CA THR A 88 -12.52 13.88 4.27
C THR A 88 -13.41 14.19 5.48
N LYS A 89 -12.77 14.53 6.60
CA LYS A 89 -13.44 15.05 7.81
C LYS A 89 -12.73 16.33 8.24
N SER A 90 -13.48 17.41 8.38
CA SER A 90 -12.95 18.63 8.98
C SER A 90 -12.93 18.48 10.49
N ILE A 91 -11.75 18.66 11.09
CA ILE A 91 -11.56 18.55 12.53
C ILE A 91 -11.12 19.91 13.05
N LYS A 92 -11.83 20.40 14.07
CA LYS A 92 -11.40 21.57 14.84
C LYS A 92 -10.27 21.12 15.76
N SER A 93 -9.22 21.95 15.90
CA SER A 93 -8.07 21.61 16.74
C SER A 93 -8.48 21.15 18.14
N SER A 94 -9.53 21.72 18.74
CA SER A 94 -10.06 21.34 20.05
C SER A 94 -10.43 19.85 20.20
N GLN A 95 -10.87 19.18 19.12
CA GLN A 95 -11.33 17.79 19.13
C GLN A 95 -10.24 16.75 18.78
N SER A 96 -9.03 17.20 18.46
CA SER A 96 -7.89 16.29 18.21
C SER A 96 -7.46 15.53 19.47
N PRO A 97 -6.94 14.30 19.31
CA PRO A 97 -6.06 13.69 20.31
C PRO A 97 -4.94 14.64 20.75
N ILE A 98 -4.60 14.63 22.04
CA ILE A 98 -3.62 15.52 22.66
C ILE A 98 -2.24 15.37 22.00
N GLU A 99 -1.86 14.14 21.65
CA GLU A 99 -0.60 13.81 20.97
C GLU A 99 -0.43 14.57 19.65
N ILE A 100 -1.50 14.71 18.87
CA ILE A 100 -1.49 15.44 17.59
C ILE A 100 -1.30 16.93 17.83
N LYS A 101 -1.97 17.50 18.85
CA LYS A 101 -1.81 18.92 19.19
C LYS A 101 -0.37 19.23 19.60
N LEU A 102 0.21 18.40 20.46
CA LEU A 102 1.59 18.59 20.91
C LEU A 102 2.58 18.54 19.74
N LEU A 103 2.41 17.60 18.81
CA LEU A 103 3.25 17.50 17.61
C LEU A 103 3.09 18.70 16.67
N LEU A 104 1.86 19.18 16.46
CA LEU A 104 1.61 20.35 15.61
C LEU A 104 2.24 21.62 16.20
N ILE A 105 2.10 21.82 17.51
CA ILE A 105 2.70 22.95 18.25
C ILE A 105 4.23 22.89 18.19
N GLN A 106 4.81 21.71 18.43
CA GLN A 106 6.27 21.49 18.38
C GLN A 106 6.86 21.80 16.99
N ASN A 107 6.11 21.53 15.93
CA ASN A 107 6.54 21.80 14.55
C ASN A 107 6.14 23.19 14.06
N HIS A 108 5.64 24.07 14.95
CA HIS A 108 5.15 25.42 14.62
C HIS A 108 4.04 25.44 13.54
N LEU A 109 3.21 24.39 13.48
CA LEU A 109 2.14 24.20 12.52
C LEU A 109 0.76 24.38 13.18
N ASP A 110 0.53 25.55 13.78
CA ASP A 110 -0.73 25.84 14.46
C ASP A 110 -1.77 26.37 13.47
N SER A 111 -2.62 25.47 12.94
CA SER A 111 -3.85 25.87 12.25
C SER A 111 -5.08 25.63 13.13
N LEU A 112 -5.99 26.61 13.15
CA LEU A 112 -7.25 26.55 13.91
C LEU A 112 -8.14 25.38 13.45
N THR A 113 -8.01 24.99 12.18
CA THR A 113 -8.75 23.89 11.56
C THR A 113 -7.82 23.13 10.62
N TYR A 114 -8.00 21.81 10.56
CA TYR A 114 -7.33 20.95 9.60
C TYR A 114 -8.31 19.91 9.05
N ILE A 115 -8.02 19.40 7.85
CA ILE A 115 -8.84 18.37 7.20
C ILE A 115 -8.12 17.04 7.33
N GLU A 116 -8.71 16.07 8.02
CA GLU A 116 -8.22 14.69 8.04
C GLU A 116 -8.80 13.91 6.86
N CYS A 117 -7.97 13.11 6.19
CA CYS A 117 -8.38 12.22 5.12
C CYS A 117 -8.04 10.76 5.44
N GLN A 118 -8.88 9.82 4.98
CA GLN A 118 -8.58 8.39 5.09
C GLN A 118 -7.59 7.93 4.02
N THR A 119 -7.66 8.52 2.83
CA THR A 119 -6.76 8.21 1.71
C THR A 119 -6.48 9.47 0.91
N LEU A 120 -5.22 9.64 0.53
CA LEU A 120 -4.72 10.71 -0.32
C LEU A 120 -3.99 10.09 -1.51
N ILE A 121 -4.26 10.59 -2.71
CA ILE A 121 -3.49 10.29 -3.91
C ILE A 121 -2.79 11.57 -4.32
N HIS A 122 -1.48 11.63 -4.09
CA HIS A 122 -0.62 12.75 -4.45
C HIS A 122 0.53 12.20 -5.31
N ASN A 123 0.84 12.85 -6.43
CA ASN A 123 1.89 12.41 -7.38
C ASN A 123 1.79 10.92 -7.77
N HIS A 124 0.56 10.42 -7.98
CA HIS A 124 0.26 9.00 -8.28
C HIS A 124 0.59 7.99 -7.16
N VAL A 125 1.04 8.47 -6.00
CA VAL A 125 1.25 7.66 -4.81
C VAL A 125 0.00 7.70 -3.96
N LYS A 126 -0.46 6.51 -3.56
CA LYS A 126 -1.64 6.35 -2.72
C LYS A 126 -1.21 6.17 -1.26
N TYR A 127 -1.51 7.15 -0.43
CA TYR A 127 -1.35 7.12 1.02
C TYR A 127 -2.66 6.69 1.66
N ILE A 128 -2.61 5.64 2.50
CA ILE A 128 -3.79 5.10 3.18
C ILE A 128 -3.50 5.08 4.67
N LYS A 129 -4.45 5.54 5.48
CA LYS A 129 -4.34 5.44 6.94
C LYS A 129 -4.03 4.00 7.37
N ASN A 130 -3.08 3.84 8.29
CA ASN A 130 -2.53 2.58 8.80
C ASN A 130 -1.69 1.75 7.81
N SER A 131 -1.28 2.31 6.66
CA SER A 131 -0.27 1.64 5.83
C SER A 131 1.15 1.94 6.33
N VAL A 132 2.06 0.99 6.12
CA VAL A 132 3.48 1.14 6.44
C VAL A 132 4.24 1.66 5.22
N PHE A 133 5.15 2.61 5.42
CA PHE A 133 6.06 3.13 4.40
C PHE A 133 7.52 2.93 4.82
N ILE A 134 8.42 2.98 3.85
CA ILE A 134 9.87 2.91 4.07
C ILE A 134 10.45 4.30 3.85
N THR A 135 11.04 4.89 4.89
CA THR A 135 11.62 6.25 4.83
C THR A 135 13.07 6.25 4.39
N ALA A 136 13.87 5.37 5.00
CA ALA A 136 15.31 5.30 4.80
C ALA A 136 15.80 3.85 4.78
N LEU A 137 17.01 3.68 4.24
CA LEU A 137 17.77 2.43 4.31
C LEU A 137 19.04 2.72 5.10
N HIS A 138 19.26 2.02 6.21
CA HIS A 138 20.51 2.18 6.95
C HIS A 138 21.68 1.61 6.14
N HIS A 139 22.72 2.44 5.95
CA HIS A 139 23.85 2.14 5.08
C HIS A 139 24.61 0.87 5.51
N GLY A 140 24.76 -0.08 4.57
CA GLY A 140 25.59 -1.29 4.70
C GLY A 140 24.81 -2.60 4.55
N GLU A 141 23.62 -2.70 5.15
CA GLU A 141 22.88 -3.98 5.27
C GLU A 141 21.48 -3.96 4.63
N GLU A 142 21.13 -2.91 3.88
CA GLU A 142 19.81 -2.75 3.22
C GLU A 142 18.62 -2.86 4.19
N ILE A 143 18.81 -2.54 5.48
CA ILE A 143 17.75 -2.62 6.48
C ILE A 143 16.82 -1.41 6.34
N PRO A 144 15.52 -1.62 6.00
CA PRO A 144 14.55 -0.54 5.90
C PRO A 144 14.16 0.00 7.28
N GLU A 145 14.09 1.32 7.37
CA GLU A 145 13.37 2.02 8.44
C GLU A 145 11.90 2.11 8.04
N PHE A 146 11.04 1.51 8.86
CA PHE A 146 9.61 1.48 8.62
C PHE A 146 8.89 2.54 9.44
N VAL A 147 7.82 3.07 8.86
CA VAL A 147 6.99 4.07 9.51
C VAL A 147 5.52 3.80 9.21
N LEU A 148 4.68 3.85 10.24
CA LEU A 148 3.24 3.63 10.12
C LEU A 148 2.51 4.96 9.96
N LEU A 149 1.72 5.08 8.89
CA LEU A 149 0.89 6.26 8.66
C LEU A 149 -0.31 6.29 9.62
N ARG A 150 -0.38 7.27 10.51
CA ARG A 150 -1.50 7.40 11.47
C ARG A 150 -2.53 8.42 11.03
N TYR A 151 -2.10 9.57 10.55
CA TYR A 151 -3.02 10.62 10.09
C TYR A 151 -2.50 11.30 8.82
N ILE A 152 -3.44 11.68 7.96
CA ILE A 152 -3.18 12.50 6.76
C ILE A 152 -3.93 13.80 6.97
N LEU A 153 -3.21 14.91 7.13
CA LEU A 153 -3.78 16.21 7.45
C LEU A 153 -3.52 17.20 6.32
N LYS A 154 -4.55 17.95 5.92
CA LYS A 154 -4.40 19.16 5.11
C LYS A 154 -4.38 20.37 6.04
N LEU A 155 -3.26 21.09 6.03
CA LEU A 155 -3.08 22.36 6.73
C LEU A 155 -3.04 23.47 5.68
N THR A 156 -3.97 24.42 5.75
CA THR A 156 -4.13 25.53 4.77
C THR A 156 -4.00 25.08 3.31
N ASP A 157 -2.77 25.03 2.78
CA ASP A 157 -2.45 24.65 1.40
C ASP A 157 -1.44 23.48 1.26
N THR A 158 -0.97 22.90 2.37
CA THR A 158 0.00 21.80 2.36
C THR A 158 -0.53 20.56 3.06
N TRP A 159 -0.15 19.39 2.55
CA TRP A 159 -0.43 18.12 3.21
C TRP A 159 0.73 17.75 4.14
N LYS A 160 0.38 17.29 5.33
CA LYS A 160 1.31 16.75 6.32
C LYS A 160 0.86 15.35 6.73
N LEU A 161 1.83 14.48 6.88
CA LEU A 161 1.63 13.11 7.32
C LEU A 161 2.08 13.00 8.78
N ILE A 162 1.20 12.51 9.65
CA ILE A 162 1.59 12.11 11.01
C ILE A 162 1.84 10.62 11.00
N VAL A 163 3.02 10.27 11.44
CA VAL A 163 3.57 8.95 11.28
C VAL A 163 4.16 8.47 12.61
N GLN A 164 4.12 7.17 12.82
CA GLN A 164 4.68 6.50 13.99
C GLN A 164 5.90 5.68 13.54
N HIS A 165 7.06 5.91 14.15
CA HIS A 165 8.26 5.15 13.82
C HIS A 165 8.13 3.69 14.27
N LEU A 166 8.65 2.79 13.45
CA LEU A 166 8.73 1.36 13.73
C LEU A 166 10.20 0.97 13.76
N GLU A 167 10.60 0.22 14.78
CA GLU A 167 11.96 -0.31 14.87
C GLU A 167 12.00 -1.70 14.22
N THR A 168 12.98 -1.90 13.35
CA THR A 168 13.20 -3.18 12.68
C THR A 168 14.08 -4.05 13.55
N SER A 169 13.51 -5.09 14.18
CA SER A 169 14.22 -5.93 15.15
C SER A 169 15.10 -6.99 14.49
N SER A 170 14.55 -7.71 13.50
CA SER A 170 15.25 -8.80 12.82
C SER A 170 14.60 -9.12 11.47
N PHE A 171 15.33 -9.84 10.59
CA PHE A 171 14.75 -10.40 9.37
C PHE A 171 14.53 -11.90 9.53
N ASP A 172 13.27 -12.34 9.41
CA ASP A 172 12.93 -13.76 9.44
C ASP A 172 13.01 -14.34 8.02
N GLN A 173 14.04 -15.18 7.79
CA GLN A 173 14.25 -15.86 6.50
C GLN A 173 13.15 -16.87 6.16
N THR A 174 12.46 -17.44 7.16
CA THR A 174 11.41 -18.43 6.92
C THR A 174 10.12 -17.79 6.41
N LEU A 175 9.81 -16.58 6.91
CA LEU A 175 8.64 -15.79 6.55
C LEU A 175 8.94 -14.80 5.41
N TRP A 176 10.22 -14.58 5.11
CA TRP A 176 10.71 -13.56 4.19
C TRP A 176 10.16 -12.18 4.53
N SER A 177 10.24 -11.81 5.82
CA SER A 177 9.65 -10.58 6.35
C SER A 177 10.47 -10.00 7.49
N TYR A 178 10.39 -8.69 7.65
CA TYR A 178 11.02 -7.97 8.74
C TYR A 178 10.11 -7.96 9.97
N GLU A 179 10.66 -8.35 11.11
CA GLU A 179 10.02 -8.18 12.41
C GLU A 179 10.10 -6.70 12.80
N ILE A 180 8.95 -6.13 13.16
CA ILE A 180 8.81 -4.72 13.52
C ILE A 180 8.17 -4.56 14.91
N THR A 181 8.66 -3.58 15.65
CA THR A 181 8.09 -3.14 16.92
C THR A 181 7.58 -1.72 16.80
N TYR A 182 6.44 -1.44 17.45
CA TYR A 182 5.84 -0.11 17.43
C TYR A 182 6.51 0.77 18.49
N LEU A 183 7.18 1.84 18.06
CA LEU A 183 7.73 2.83 18.99
C LEU A 183 6.65 3.87 19.34
N GLU A 184 6.67 4.39 20.56
CA GLU A 184 5.82 5.53 20.97
C GLU A 184 6.37 6.88 20.46
N LYS A 185 7.13 6.85 19.36
CA LYS A 185 7.72 8.02 18.72
C LYS A 185 6.91 8.39 17.49
N PHE A 186 6.33 9.58 17.53
CA PHE A 186 5.60 10.17 16.41
C PHE A 186 6.40 11.31 15.78
N SER A 187 6.28 11.46 14.48
CA SER A 187 6.86 12.58 13.74
C SER A 187 5.88 13.15 12.72
N VAL A 188 6.16 14.36 12.26
CA VAL A 188 5.44 15.00 11.16
C VAL A 188 6.36 14.96 9.96
N MET A 189 5.91 14.35 8.87
CA MET A 189 6.65 14.27 7.61
C MET A 189 5.93 14.99 6.48
N ASN A 190 6.73 15.51 5.55
CA ASN A 190 6.23 15.95 4.26
C ASN A 190 5.90 14.75 3.38
N LEU A 191 5.06 14.96 2.36
CA LEU A 191 4.73 13.93 1.38
C LEU A 191 5.98 13.36 0.68
N ASP A 192 6.90 14.25 0.30
CA ASP A 192 8.08 13.88 -0.50
C ASP A 192 9.08 13.04 0.32
N GLU A 193 9.17 13.27 1.62
CA GLU A 193 10.07 12.54 2.52
C GLU A 193 9.65 11.07 2.71
N CYS A 194 8.35 10.76 2.60
CA CYS A 194 7.82 9.42 2.83
C CYS A 194 8.02 8.44 1.65
N VAL A 195 8.38 8.92 0.46
CA VAL A 195 8.35 8.12 -0.79
C VAL A 195 9.74 7.78 -1.33
N ASN A 196 10.81 8.16 -0.63
CA ASN A 196 12.19 8.10 -1.13
C ASN A 196 12.63 6.74 -1.70
N THR A 197 12.12 5.63 -1.17
CA THR A 197 12.55 4.27 -1.56
C THR A 197 11.46 3.46 -2.27
N LEU A 198 10.27 3.36 -1.67
CA LEU A 198 9.16 2.58 -2.20
C LEU A 198 7.86 3.41 -2.19
N PRO A 199 7.27 3.72 -3.36
CA PRO A 199 6.04 4.52 -3.47
C PRO A 199 4.75 3.75 -3.13
N HIS A 200 4.84 2.62 -2.44
CA HIS A 200 3.71 1.74 -2.17
C HIS A 200 3.58 1.47 -0.67
N GLY A 201 2.40 1.76 -0.13
CA GLY A 201 2.06 1.40 1.23
C GLY A 201 2.05 -0.12 1.41
N LEU A 202 2.82 -0.57 2.38
CA LEU A 202 2.95 -1.96 2.81
C LEU A 202 1.93 -2.30 3.90
N ASP A 203 1.57 -3.58 3.96
CA ASP A 203 0.67 -4.12 4.97
C ASP A 203 1.51 -4.80 6.07
N ALA A 204 1.31 -4.40 7.32
CA ALA A 204 1.83 -5.12 8.47
C ALA A 204 0.87 -6.24 8.89
N TYR A 205 1.40 -7.38 9.30
CA TYR A 205 0.62 -8.51 9.80
C TYR A 205 1.16 -9.02 11.13
N PHE A 206 0.28 -9.58 11.96
CA PHE A 206 0.63 -10.04 13.30
C PHE A 206 0.73 -11.56 13.33
N LEU A 207 1.85 -12.07 13.85
CA LEU A 207 2.05 -13.50 14.04
C LEU A 207 2.57 -13.76 15.46
N LYS A 208 1.81 -14.57 16.22
CA LYS A 208 2.04 -14.89 17.64
C LYS A 208 2.02 -13.65 18.55
N LYS A 209 3.17 -12.98 18.70
CA LYS A 209 3.41 -11.81 19.58
C LYS A 209 4.16 -10.68 18.87
N SER A 210 4.58 -10.89 17.63
CA SER A 210 5.40 -9.95 16.87
C SER A 210 4.66 -9.50 15.62
N SER A 211 4.91 -8.26 15.22
CA SER A 211 4.42 -7.72 13.95
C SER A 211 5.48 -7.89 12.88
N PHE A 212 5.03 -8.13 11.66
CA PHE A 212 5.90 -8.37 10.51
C PHE A 212 5.47 -7.52 9.32
N VAL A 213 6.45 -7.11 8.52
CA VAL A 213 6.25 -6.42 7.23
C VAL A 213 6.97 -7.20 6.16
N ASN A 214 6.24 -7.59 5.12
CA ASN A 214 6.81 -8.30 3.98
C ASN A 214 7.21 -7.30 2.90
N VAL A 215 8.45 -7.40 2.43
CA VAL A 215 8.98 -6.65 1.29
C VAL A 215 9.40 -7.67 0.21
N LEU A 216 8.62 -7.77 -0.85
CA LEU A 216 8.81 -8.76 -1.92
C LEU A 216 9.74 -8.29 -3.04
N THR A 217 10.12 -7.01 -3.03
CA THR A 217 10.95 -6.39 -4.05
C THR A 217 12.27 -5.99 -3.45
N ARG A 218 13.35 -6.13 -4.22
CA ARG A 218 14.64 -5.55 -3.84
C ARG A 218 14.49 -4.04 -3.66
N LEU A 219 14.98 -3.52 -2.54
CA LEU A 219 14.87 -2.10 -2.19
C LEU A 219 15.93 -1.23 -2.89
N THR A 220 17.01 -1.86 -3.36
CA THR A 220 18.05 -1.27 -4.21
C THR A 220 17.85 -1.66 -5.67
N ARG A 221 18.13 -0.73 -6.58
CA ARG A 221 18.14 -0.97 -8.03
C ARG A 221 19.45 -1.60 -8.47
#